data_AF-A0A8T5M853-F1
#
_entry.id   AF-A0A8T5M853-F1
#
_cell.length_a   1.000
_cell.length_b   1.000
_cell.length_c   1.000
_cell.angle_alpha   90.00
_cell.angle_beta   90.00
_cell.angle_gamma   90.00
#
_symmetry.space_group_name_H-M   'P 1'
#
loop_
_entity.id
_entity.type
_entity.pdbx_description
1 polymer ?
#
loop_
_entity_poly.entity_id
_entity_poly.type
_entity_poly.pdbx_seq_one_letter_code
_entity_poly.pdbx_strand_id
1 'polypeptide(L)'
;MFRLFFTPGWFNGYDLLFDGIVLVIALLIAAYSWRIYRIHKTNRFAYFSLAFIMVALSLAFKMFTNSVLYSFPVRETMALVLSPAVGEGLRYSDLFYRAGFFLQMAFMLGAWLLIFLISQKSRNRLNTFHELTQIGLFVYLVLLISVISNFKFVVFYLTSAVLLGLIVLNYYKNCLNVGKKKNASRVLVAFLFLLFGYLSWVFVFLYGSLYAIGELFMLIGFLLLLYTYRKIVKK
;
A
#
# COMPACT_ATOMS: atom_id res chain seq x y z
N MET A 1 23.20 2.96 -14.24
CA MET A 1 21.88 3.59 -14.07
C MET A 1 21.07 2.68 -13.15
N PHE A 2 20.66 3.14 -11.96
CA PHE A 2 19.87 2.32 -11.04
C PHE A 2 18.50 2.03 -11.69
N ARG A 3 18.27 0.79 -12.13
CA ARG A 3 16.93 0.34 -12.56
C ARG A 3 16.16 -0.04 -11.31
N LEU A 4 15.52 0.94 -10.69
CA LEU A 4 14.69 0.77 -9.49
C LEU A 4 13.40 -0.02 -9.76
N PHE A 5 12.99 -0.12 -11.03
CA PHE A 5 11.78 -0.82 -11.45
C PHE A 5 12.10 -1.92 -12.47
N PHE A 6 11.58 -3.11 -12.20
CA PHE A 6 11.52 -4.22 -13.13
C PHE A 6 10.11 -4.31 -13.72
N THR A 7 9.71 -3.30 -14.48
CA THR A 7 8.49 -3.38 -15.30
C THR A 7 8.88 -3.99 -16.64
N PRO A 8 8.27 -5.11 -17.06
CA PRO A 8 8.50 -5.67 -18.39
C PRO A 8 8.14 -4.64 -19.46
N GLY A 9 8.95 -4.52 -20.51
CA GLY A 9 8.72 -3.51 -21.57
C GLY A 9 7.34 -3.62 -22.21
N TRP A 10 6.78 -4.83 -22.32
CA TRP A 10 5.44 -5.07 -22.86
C TRP A 10 4.30 -4.66 -21.91
N PHE A 11 4.57 -4.51 -20.61
CA PHE A 11 3.59 -4.11 -19.60
C PHE A 11 3.73 -2.64 -19.17
N ASN A 12 4.70 -1.94 -19.76
CA ASN A 12 4.97 -0.55 -19.46
C ASN A 12 3.77 0.34 -19.84
N GLY A 13 3.28 1.17 -18.91
CA GLY A 13 2.11 2.03 -19.08
C GLY A 13 0.78 1.36 -18.74
N TYR A 14 0.66 0.04 -18.91
CA TYR A 14 -0.50 -0.71 -18.42
C TYR A 14 -0.52 -0.76 -16.89
N ASP A 15 0.65 -0.80 -16.24
CA ASP A 15 0.80 -0.69 -14.79
C ASP A 15 0.10 0.54 -14.23
N LEU A 16 0.21 1.70 -14.89
CA LEU A 16 -0.46 2.93 -14.48
C LEU A 16 -1.99 2.81 -14.50
N LEU A 17 -2.56 2.08 -15.47
CA LEU A 17 -4.00 1.85 -15.54
C LEU A 17 -4.48 0.97 -14.37
N PHE A 18 -3.74 -0.10 -14.07
CA PHE A 18 -4.04 -0.99 -12.94
C PHE A 18 -3.96 -0.23 -11.61
N ASP A 19 -2.85 0.49 -11.39
CA ASP A 19 -2.65 1.33 -10.22
C ASP A 19 -3.75 2.40 -10.09
N GLY A 20 -4.17 3.02 -11.20
CA GLY A 20 -5.24 4.02 -11.23
C GLY A 20 -6.58 3.45 -10.79
N ILE A 21 -6.95 2.25 -11.26
CA ILE A 21 -8.18 1.58 -10.83
C ILE A 21 -8.10 1.25 -9.33
N VAL A 22 -6.98 0.70 -8.86
CA VAL A 22 -6.78 0.36 -7.45
C VAL A 22 -6.82 1.61 -6.56
N LEU A 23 -6.24 2.73 -7.01
CA LEU A 23 -6.29 4.02 -6.33
C LEU A 23 -7.73 4.49 -6.16
N VAL A 24 -8.54 4.46 -7.22
CA VAL A 24 -9.96 4.83 -7.15
C VAL A 24 -10.70 3.92 -6.18
N ILE A 25 -10.46 2.61 -6.22
CA ILE A 25 -11.06 1.66 -5.28
C ILE A 25 -10.66 1.99 -3.83
N ALA A 26 -9.38 2.29 -3.57
CA ALA A 26 -8.89 2.65 -2.26
C ALA A 26 -9.56 3.94 -1.73
N LEU A 27 -9.69 4.96 -2.57
CA LEU A 27 -10.40 6.20 -2.22
C LEU A 27 -11.89 5.97 -1.93
N LEU A 28 -12.56 5.09 -2.68
CA LEU A 28 -13.94 4.71 -2.41
C LEU A 28 -14.05 4.03 -1.03
N ILE A 29 -13.19 3.05 -0.74
CA ILE A 29 -13.19 2.37 0.56
C ILE A 29 -12.94 3.38 1.70
N ALA A 30 -11.99 4.30 1.52
CA ALA A 30 -11.72 5.36 2.48
C ALA A 30 -12.95 6.26 2.71
N ALA A 31 -13.55 6.80 1.64
CA ALA A 31 -14.72 7.67 1.73
C ALA A 31 -15.92 6.99 2.41
N TYR A 32 -16.18 5.72 2.09
CA TYR A 32 -17.22 4.96 2.76
C TYR A 32 -16.90 4.71 4.24
N SER A 33 -15.66 4.35 4.58
CA SER A 33 -15.26 4.14 5.97
C SER A 33 -15.35 5.40 6.81
N TRP A 34 -14.97 6.55 6.25
CA TRP A 34 -15.15 7.84 6.88
C TRP A 34 -16.63 8.16 7.12
N ARG A 35 -17.50 7.85 6.15
CA ARG A 35 -18.95 8.03 6.31
C ARG A 35 -19.50 7.19 7.46
N ILE A 36 -19.10 5.92 7.59
CA ILE A 36 -19.50 5.03 8.69
C ILE A 36 -18.96 5.55 10.03
N TYR A 37 -17.72 6.06 10.05
CA TYR A 37 -17.16 6.69 11.23
C TYR A 37 -18.01 7.87 11.72
N ARG A 38 -18.47 8.75 10.81
CA ARG A 38 -19.34 9.88 11.19
C ARG A 38 -20.68 9.43 11.81
N ILE A 39 -21.20 8.27 11.39
CA ILE A 39 -22.48 7.73 11.88
C ILE A 39 -22.30 7.03 13.24
N HIS A 40 -21.33 6.12 13.36
CA HIS A 40 -21.16 5.28 14.55
C HIS A 40 -20.14 5.81 15.57
N LYS A 41 -19.41 6.89 15.25
CA LYS A 41 -18.33 7.50 16.05
C LYS A 41 -17.30 6.53 16.62
N THR A 42 -17.11 5.38 15.97
CA THR A 42 -16.14 4.35 16.42
C THR A 42 -14.79 4.57 15.73
N ASN A 43 -13.76 4.89 16.50
CA ASN A 43 -12.41 5.24 16.00
C ASN A 43 -11.80 4.19 15.05
N ARG A 44 -12.19 2.92 15.17
CA ARG A 44 -11.77 1.85 14.26
C ARG A 44 -12.04 2.18 12.78
N PHE A 45 -13.18 2.78 12.46
CA PHE A 45 -13.54 3.14 11.09
C PHE A 45 -12.75 4.36 10.59
N ALA A 46 -12.35 5.27 11.50
CA ALA A 46 -11.46 6.39 11.17
C ALA A 46 -10.05 5.89 10.81
N TYR A 47 -9.47 5.01 11.64
CA TYR A 47 -8.15 4.42 11.33
C TYR A 47 -8.18 3.59 10.05
N PHE A 48 -9.28 2.87 9.79
CA PHE A 48 -9.44 2.13 8.54
C PHE A 48 -9.50 3.08 7.34
N SER A 49 -10.26 4.18 7.45
CA SER A 49 -10.27 5.23 6.42
C SER A 49 -8.88 5.81 6.18
N LEU A 50 -8.16 6.15 7.25
CA LEU A 50 -6.80 6.71 7.17
C LEU A 50 -5.85 5.73 6.47
N ALA A 51 -5.92 4.44 6.79
CA ALA A 51 -5.09 3.44 6.12
C ALA A 51 -5.33 3.39 4.61
N PHE A 52 -6.59 3.44 4.15
CA PHE A 52 -6.89 3.45 2.71
C PHE A 52 -6.55 4.78 2.02
N ILE A 53 -6.57 5.90 2.74
CA ILE A 53 -6.00 7.18 2.24
C ILE A 53 -4.50 7.02 2.04
N MET A 54 -3.79 6.42 2.99
CA MET A 54 -2.35 6.16 2.86
C MET A 54 -2.04 5.21 1.70
N VAL A 55 -2.84 4.15 1.48
CA VAL A 55 -2.74 3.32 0.27
C VAL A 55 -2.90 4.18 -1.00
N ALA A 56 -3.94 5.01 -1.07
CA ALA A 56 -4.19 5.84 -2.25
C ALA A 56 -3.06 6.84 -2.51
N LEU A 57 -2.53 7.48 -1.47
CA LEU A 57 -1.36 8.35 -1.58
C LEU A 57 -0.12 7.60 -2.06
N SER A 58 0.12 6.40 -1.53
CA SER A 58 1.22 5.56 -1.99
C SER A 58 1.12 5.23 -3.49
N LEU A 59 -0.07 4.82 -3.95
CA LEU A 59 -0.32 4.54 -5.36
C LEU A 59 -0.18 5.80 -6.21
N ALA A 60 -0.63 6.95 -5.73
CA ALA A 60 -0.44 8.22 -6.42
C ALA A 60 1.05 8.55 -6.60
N PHE A 61 1.87 8.38 -5.56
CA PHE A 61 3.32 8.56 -5.67
C PHE A 61 3.95 7.56 -6.64
N LYS A 62 3.56 6.27 -6.59
CA LYS A 62 4.03 5.23 -7.53
C LYS A 62 3.72 5.61 -8.97
N MET A 63 2.46 5.98 -9.25
CA MET A 63 2.02 6.39 -10.58
C MET A 63 2.76 7.64 -11.06
N PHE A 64 2.96 8.61 -10.17
CA PHE A 64 3.67 9.84 -10.49
C PHE A 64 5.15 9.56 -10.82
N THR A 65 5.83 8.71 -10.04
CA THR A 65 7.21 8.30 -10.35
C THR A 65 7.28 7.51 -11.66
N ASN A 66 6.36 6.58 -11.90
CA ASN A 66 6.36 5.78 -13.13
C ASN A 66 6.04 6.62 -14.36
N SER A 67 5.12 7.60 -14.25
CA SER A 67 4.78 8.50 -15.36
C SER A 67 5.97 9.34 -15.81
N VAL A 68 6.82 9.77 -14.88
CA VAL A 68 8.06 10.52 -15.17
C VAL A 68 9.12 9.64 -15.85
N LEU A 69 9.10 8.31 -15.61
CA LEU A 69 9.98 7.36 -16.33
C LEU A 69 9.52 7.17 -17.77
N TYR A 70 8.21 7.08 -17.98
CA TYR A 70 7.64 6.64 -19.24
C TYR A 70 7.40 7.79 -20.23
N SER A 71 7.13 9.01 -19.73
CA SER A 71 6.76 10.16 -20.57
C SER A 71 7.89 11.19 -20.66
N PHE A 72 8.47 11.30 -21.86
CA PHE A 72 9.49 12.31 -22.19
C PHE A 72 9.11 13.76 -21.82
N PRO A 73 7.89 14.28 -22.11
CA PRO A 73 7.57 15.69 -21.82
C PRO A 73 7.48 15.98 -20.31
N VAL A 74 7.02 15.03 -19.49
CA VAL A 74 6.92 15.22 -18.03
C VAL A 74 8.31 15.29 -17.39
N ARG A 75 9.28 14.57 -17.96
CA ARG A 75 10.67 14.55 -17.49
C ARG A 75 11.37 15.90 -17.66
N GLU A 76 11.12 16.61 -18.76
CA GLU A 76 11.69 17.94 -19.01
C GLU A 76 11.09 19.00 -18.07
N THR A 77 9.77 18.99 -17.87
CA THR A 77 9.11 19.95 -16.95
C THR A 77 9.59 19.77 -15.50
N MET A 78 9.80 18.52 -15.06
CA MET A 78 10.33 18.22 -13.73
C MET A 78 11.78 18.68 -13.54
N ALA A 79 12.63 18.50 -14.55
CA ALA A 79 14.01 18.99 -14.53
C ALA A 79 14.06 20.52 -14.38
N LEU A 80 13.12 21.22 -15.02
CA LEU A 80 13.01 22.67 -14.96
C LEU A 80 12.56 23.18 -13.58
N VAL A 81 11.55 22.54 -12.97
CA VAL A 81 11.01 22.92 -11.64
C VAL A 81 11.96 22.60 -10.49
N LEU A 82 12.72 21.50 -10.58
CA LEU A 82 13.66 21.09 -9.52
C LEU A 82 15.04 21.75 -9.62
N SER A 83 15.33 22.44 -10.74
CA SER A 83 16.60 23.14 -10.96
C SER A 83 17.05 24.09 -9.82
N PRO A 84 16.16 24.86 -9.15
CA PRO A 84 16.59 25.84 -8.15
C PRO A 84 16.92 25.23 -6.78
N ALA A 85 16.42 24.02 -6.49
CA ALA A 85 16.44 23.44 -5.14
C ALA A 85 17.57 22.43 -4.90
N VAL A 86 18.19 21.89 -5.96
CA VAL A 86 19.05 20.68 -5.85
C VAL A 86 20.52 20.91 -6.23
N GLY A 87 20.84 22.05 -6.88
CA GLY A 87 22.21 22.38 -7.31
C GLY A 87 22.70 21.55 -8.51
N GLU A 88 23.76 22.00 -9.18
CA GLU A 88 24.20 21.50 -10.51
C GLU A 88 24.80 20.08 -10.53
N GLY A 89 25.02 19.44 -9.37
CA GLY A 89 25.81 18.20 -9.25
C GLY A 89 25.03 16.89 -9.21
N LEU A 90 23.73 16.91 -8.91
CA LEU A 90 22.89 15.71 -8.83
C LEU A 90 22.00 15.62 -10.07
N ARG A 91 22.01 14.47 -10.76
CA ARG A 91 21.04 14.19 -11.82
C ARG A 91 19.63 14.35 -11.24
N TYR A 92 18.93 15.43 -11.59
CA TYR A 92 17.61 15.82 -11.06
C TYR A 92 16.59 14.67 -11.03
N SER A 93 16.70 13.74 -11.99
CA SER A 93 15.91 12.52 -12.05
C SER A 93 16.07 11.63 -10.81
N ASP A 94 17.29 11.46 -10.31
CA ASP A 94 17.60 10.45 -9.30
C ASP A 94 17.07 10.86 -7.91
N LEU A 95 17.15 12.15 -7.57
CA LEU A 95 16.58 12.65 -6.31
C LEU A 95 15.05 12.52 -6.32
N PHE A 96 14.42 12.91 -7.42
CA PHE A 96 12.99 12.79 -7.61
C PHE A 96 12.51 11.34 -7.48
N TYR A 97 13.20 10.40 -8.14
CA TYR A 97 12.91 8.97 -8.03
C TYR A 97 13.02 8.47 -6.59
N ARG A 98 14.11 8.83 -5.90
CA ARG A 98 14.32 8.38 -4.51
C ARG A 98 13.27 8.96 -3.57
N ALA A 99 12.90 10.23 -3.74
CA ALA A 99 11.90 10.89 -2.91
C ALA A 99 10.49 10.31 -3.14
N GLY A 100 10.06 10.19 -4.40
CA GLY A 100 8.76 9.62 -4.73
C GLY A 100 8.63 8.16 -4.30
N PHE A 101 9.69 7.37 -4.49
CA PHE A 101 9.75 5.98 -4.05
C PHE A 101 9.76 5.85 -2.52
N PHE A 102 10.48 6.72 -1.81
CA PHE A 102 10.43 6.78 -0.35
C PHE A 102 9.03 7.10 0.17
N LEU A 103 8.35 8.10 -0.41
CA LEU A 103 6.99 8.47 -0.04
C LEU A 103 6.02 7.32 -0.31
N GLN A 104 6.12 6.69 -1.48
CA GLN A 104 5.35 5.49 -1.81
C GLN A 104 5.51 4.42 -0.71
N MET A 105 6.74 4.10 -0.32
CA MET A 105 7.00 3.09 0.72
C MET A 105 6.44 3.48 2.08
N ALA A 106 6.72 4.70 2.54
CA ALA A 106 6.32 5.18 3.85
C ALA A 106 4.79 5.12 4.00
N PHE A 107 4.06 5.57 2.98
CA PHE A 107 2.61 5.51 2.99
C PHE A 107 2.07 4.08 2.88
N MET A 108 2.67 3.22 2.04
CA MET A 108 2.19 1.83 1.89
C MET A 108 2.42 0.99 3.14
N LEU A 109 3.65 1.03 3.69
CA LEU A 109 3.98 0.29 4.91
C LEU A 109 3.17 0.83 6.09
N GLY A 110 2.99 2.14 6.18
CA GLY A 110 2.12 2.76 7.18
C GLY A 110 0.66 2.30 7.06
N ALA A 111 0.15 2.16 5.83
CA ALA A 111 -1.19 1.64 5.60
C ALA A 111 -1.35 0.18 6.05
N TRP A 112 -0.41 -0.71 5.67
CA TRP A 112 -0.44 -2.12 6.08
C TRP A 112 -0.33 -2.26 7.59
N LEU A 113 0.54 -1.48 8.22
CA LEU A 113 0.66 -1.45 9.66
C LEU A 113 -0.66 -1.03 10.34
N LEU A 114 -1.31 0.06 9.88
CA LEU A 114 -2.59 0.48 10.44
C LEU A 114 -3.65 -0.60 10.29
N ILE A 115 -3.75 -1.24 9.12
CA ILE A 115 -4.67 -2.36 8.88
C ILE A 115 -4.36 -3.51 9.84
N PHE A 116 -3.08 -3.83 10.06
CA PHE A 116 -2.67 -4.85 11.02
C PHE A 116 -3.12 -4.51 12.44
N LEU A 117 -2.91 -3.29 12.92
CA LEU A 117 -3.36 -2.84 14.24
C LEU A 117 -4.89 -2.95 14.37
N ILE A 118 -5.63 -2.53 13.34
CA ILE A 118 -7.11 -2.63 13.29
C ILE A 118 -7.60 -4.09 13.26
N SER A 119 -6.79 -5.00 12.71
CA SER A 119 -7.12 -6.43 12.63
C SER A 119 -6.98 -7.13 13.99
N GLN A 120 -6.18 -6.59 14.92
CA GLN A 120 -6.03 -7.14 16.26
C GLN A 120 -7.29 -6.87 17.09
N LYS A 121 -7.89 -7.93 17.61
CA LYS A 121 -9.24 -7.95 18.21
C LYS A 121 -9.30 -7.44 19.66
N SER A 122 -8.26 -6.78 20.19
CA SER A 122 -8.27 -6.37 21.59
C SER A 122 -9.26 -5.22 21.81
N ARG A 123 -10.43 -5.57 22.36
CA ARG A 123 -11.59 -4.70 22.61
C ARG A 123 -11.30 -3.53 23.56
N ASN A 124 -10.12 -3.47 24.18
CA ASN A 124 -9.82 -2.54 25.26
C ASN A 124 -8.40 -1.94 25.22
N ARG A 125 -7.70 -2.08 24.09
CA ARG A 125 -6.27 -1.71 24.02
C ARG A 125 -6.02 -0.21 23.77
N LEU A 126 -6.90 0.42 22.98
CA LEU A 126 -6.80 1.82 22.51
C LEU A 126 -6.94 2.94 23.56
N ASN A 127 -6.94 2.62 24.86
CA ASN A 127 -7.08 3.60 25.94
C ASN A 127 -5.84 3.73 26.85
N THR A 128 -4.74 3.02 26.59
CA THR A 128 -3.59 2.97 27.52
C THR A 128 -2.31 3.55 26.90
N PHE A 129 -1.60 4.39 27.66
CA PHE A 129 -0.37 5.11 27.26
C PHE A 129 0.76 4.23 26.67
N HIS A 130 0.78 2.92 26.96
CA HIS A 130 1.72 1.95 26.36
C HIS A 130 1.56 1.77 24.83
N GLU A 131 0.48 2.28 24.23
CA GLU A 131 0.24 2.18 22.78
C GLU A 131 0.82 3.36 21.97
N LEU A 132 0.95 4.55 22.56
CA LEU A 132 1.60 5.70 21.91
C LEU A 132 3.08 5.42 21.65
N THR A 133 3.74 4.71 22.57
CA THR A 133 5.11 4.21 22.38
C THR A 133 5.19 3.10 21.36
N GLN A 134 4.19 2.20 21.24
CA GLN A 134 4.15 1.20 20.17
C GLN A 134 3.93 1.83 18.80
N ILE A 135 2.98 2.76 18.67
CA ILE A 135 2.74 3.52 17.43
C ILE A 135 3.99 4.33 17.06
N GLY A 136 4.64 4.98 18.03
CA GLY A 136 5.90 5.70 17.82
C GLY A 136 7.04 4.78 17.37
N LEU A 137 7.20 3.62 18.01
CA LEU A 137 8.18 2.60 17.61
C LEU A 137 7.88 2.07 16.21
N PHE A 138 6.61 1.92 15.85
CA PHE A 138 6.22 1.46 14.52
C PHE A 138 6.40 2.53 13.44
N VAL A 139 6.09 3.80 13.73
CA VAL A 139 6.40 4.91 12.82
C VAL A 139 7.91 4.98 12.60
N TYR A 140 8.69 4.87 13.67
CA TYR A 140 10.15 4.78 13.59
C TYR A 140 10.59 3.60 12.72
N LEU A 141 10.01 2.41 12.91
CA LEU A 141 10.38 1.20 12.17
C LEU A 141 9.96 1.27 10.70
N VAL A 142 8.81 1.88 10.40
CA VAL A 142 8.37 2.17 9.02
C VAL A 142 9.31 3.16 8.35
N LEU A 143 9.72 4.23 9.04
CA LEU A 143 10.66 5.22 8.51
C LEU A 143 12.04 4.61 8.30
N LEU A 144 12.54 3.85 9.27
CA LEU A 144 13.82 3.17 9.19
C LEU A 144 13.83 2.14 8.06
N ILE A 145 12.77 1.34 7.92
CA ILE A 145 12.64 0.41 6.79
C ILE A 145 12.51 1.17 5.47
N SER A 146 11.81 2.29 5.42
CA SER A 146 11.68 3.10 4.20
C SER A 146 13.03 3.69 3.77
N VAL A 147 13.86 4.10 4.74
CA VAL A 147 15.24 4.55 4.49
C VAL A 147 16.10 3.40 3.97
N ILE A 148 16.07 2.23 4.63
CA ILE A 148 16.86 1.05 4.20
C ILE A 148 16.38 0.51 2.85
N SER A 149 15.07 0.51 2.61
CA SER A 149 14.46 -0.01 1.39
C SER A 149 14.71 0.89 0.18
N ASN A 150 15.05 2.18 0.38
CA ASN A 150 15.54 3.05 -0.70
C ASN A 150 16.77 2.44 -1.41
N PHE A 151 17.56 1.63 -0.70
CA PHE A 151 18.73 0.97 -1.26
C PHE A 151 18.41 -0.36 -1.95
N LYS A 152 17.34 -1.06 -1.57
CA LYS A 152 16.94 -2.37 -2.14
C LYS A 152 15.41 -2.53 -2.16
N PHE A 153 14.81 -2.39 -3.35
CA PHE A 153 13.38 -2.58 -3.64
C PHE A 153 12.80 -3.87 -3.03
N VAL A 154 13.53 -4.98 -3.11
CA VAL A 154 13.11 -6.29 -2.59
C VAL A 154 12.76 -6.23 -1.09
N VAL A 155 13.48 -5.42 -0.31
CA VAL A 155 13.22 -5.28 1.14
C VAL A 155 11.82 -4.75 1.39
N PHE A 156 11.39 -3.73 0.64
CA PHE A 156 10.05 -3.15 0.77
C PHE A 156 8.92 -4.15 0.49
N TYR A 157 9.03 -4.93 -0.60
CA TYR A 157 8.01 -5.93 -0.93
C TYR A 157 8.01 -7.08 0.08
N LEU A 158 9.19 -7.49 0.55
CA LEU A 158 9.31 -8.52 1.57
C LEU A 158 8.69 -8.06 2.90
N THR A 159 8.99 -6.83 3.35
CA THR A 159 8.37 -6.28 4.56
C THR A 159 6.86 -6.16 4.42
N SER A 160 6.38 -5.67 3.28
CA SER A 160 4.93 -5.57 3.01
C SER A 160 4.26 -6.95 3.00
N ALA A 161 4.91 -7.96 2.39
CA ALA A 161 4.44 -9.34 2.42
C ALA A 161 4.41 -9.92 3.85
N VAL A 162 5.40 -9.62 4.69
CA VAL A 162 5.37 -10.05 6.11
C VAL A 162 4.20 -9.40 6.85
N LEU A 163 3.99 -8.08 6.70
CA LEU A 163 2.85 -7.38 7.33
C LEU A 163 1.51 -7.93 6.84
N LEU A 164 1.36 -8.16 5.53
CA LEU A 164 0.18 -8.78 4.94
C LEU A 164 -0.03 -10.21 5.45
N GLY A 165 1.05 -10.99 5.60
CA GLY A 165 0.99 -12.34 6.20
C GLY A 165 0.46 -12.30 7.63
N LEU A 166 0.90 -11.34 8.44
CA LEU A 166 0.38 -11.13 9.79
C LEU A 166 -1.10 -10.72 9.79
N ILE A 167 -1.52 -9.85 8.86
CA ILE A 167 -2.94 -9.49 8.66
C ILE A 167 -3.76 -10.74 8.31
N VAL A 168 -3.31 -11.54 7.35
CA VAL A 168 -3.95 -12.80 6.93
C VAL A 168 -4.09 -13.74 8.12
N LEU A 169 -3.04 -13.95 8.90
CA LEU A 169 -3.08 -14.81 10.09
C LEU A 169 -4.10 -14.32 11.12
N ASN A 170 -4.19 -13.01 11.36
CA ASN A 170 -5.18 -12.44 12.28
C ASN A 170 -6.61 -12.65 11.77
N TYR A 171 -6.86 -12.42 10.48
CA TYR A 171 -8.18 -12.66 9.89
C TYR A 171 -8.53 -14.17 9.84
N TYR A 172 -7.54 -15.03 9.63
CA TYR A 172 -7.71 -16.49 9.67
C TYR A 172 -8.14 -16.95 11.07
N LYS A 173 -7.41 -16.53 12.12
CA LYS A 173 -7.79 -16.78 13.53
C LYS A 173 -9.20 -16.26 13.83
N ASN A 174 -9.54 -15.07 13.33
CA ASN A 174 -10.87 -14.49 13.54
C ASN A 174 -11.98 -15.28 12.81
N CYS A 175 -11.70 -15.86 11.64
CA CYS A 175 -12.64 -16.73 10.93
C CYS A 175 -12.92 -18.04 11.67
N LEU A 176 -11.89 -18.62 12.30
CA LEU A 176 -12.03 -19.83 13.12
C LEU A 176 -12.81 -19.54 14.41
N ASN A 177 -12.49 -18.47 15.13
CA ASN A 177 -13.03 -18.21 16.48
C ASN A 177 -14.46 -17.67 16.51
N VAL A 178 -14.96 -17.03 15.44
CA VAL A 178 -16.28 -16.34 15.45
C VAL A 178 -17.37 -17.14 14.71
N GLY A 179 -17.05 -18.34 14.22
CA GLY A 179 -17.98 -19.18 13.46
C GLY A 179 -18.31 -18.58 12.09
N LYS A 180 -17.61 -19.08 11.04
CA LYS A 180 -17.90 -18.97 9.60
C LYS A 180 -18.76 -17.77 9.13
N LYS A 181 -18.47 -16.53 9.58
CA LYS A 181 -19.11 -15.34 8.99
C LYS A 181 -18.59 -15.20 7.56
N LYS A 182 -19.46 -15.45 6.58
CA LYS A 182 -19.15 -15.37 5.13
C LYS A 182 -18.41 -14.08 4.74
N ASN A 183 -18.66 -12.96 5.43
CA ASN A 183 -17.97 -11.69 5.17
C ASN A 183 -16.51 -11.68 5.65
N ALA A 184 -16.21 -12.26 6.82
CA ALA A 184 -14.84 -12.31 7.35
C ALA A 184 -13.93 -13.18 6.47
N SER A 185 -14.47 -14.29 5.97
CA SER A 185 -13.76 -15.16 5.03
C SER A 185 -13.46 -14.45 3.70
N ARG A 186 -14.36 -13.59 3.20
CA ARG A 186 -14.10 -12.81 1.98
C ARG A 186 -12.98 -11.77 2.18
N VAL A 187 -12.95 -11.10 3.34
CA VAL A 187 -11.85 -10.18 3.69
C VAL A 187 -10.53 -10.94 3.76
N LEU A 188 -10.52 -12.15 4.35
CA LEU A 188 -9.34 -13.02 4.37
C LEU A 188 -8.85 -13.35 2.96
N VAL A 189 -9.75 -13.80 2.08
CA VAL A 189 -9.41 -14.13 0.68
C VAL A 189 -8.85 -12.91 -0.05
N ALA A 190 -9.41 -11.72 0.17
CA ALA A 190 -8.90 -10.49 -0.42
C ALA A 190 -7.46 -10.18 0.03
N PHE A 191 -7.17 -10.30 1.34
CA PHE A 191 -5.80 -10.11 1.85
C PHE A 191 -4.83 -11.22 1.41
N LEU A 192 -5.30 -12.44 1.15
CA LEU A 192 -4.48 -13.49 0.53
C LEU A 192 -4.07 -13.12 -0.89
N PHE A 193 -4.99 -12.59 -1.70
CA PHE A 193 -4.64 -12.08 -3.03
C PHE A 193 -3.60 -10.96 -2.95
N LEU A 194 -3.78 -9.99 -2.04
CA LEU A 194 -2.78 -8.95 -1.81
C LEU A 194 -1.43 -9.54 -1.42
N LEU A 195 -1.40 -10.51 -0.49
CA LEU A 195 -0.16 -11.20 -0.09
C LEU A 195 0.54 -11.87 -1.27
N PHE A 196 -0.20 -12.61 -2.10
CA PHE A 196 0.37 -13.25 -3.30
C PHE A 196 0.87 -12.22 -4.31
N GLY A 197 0.21 -11.07 -4.43
CA GLY A 197 0.69 -9.97 -5.26
C GLY A 197 2.06 -9.47 -4.80
N TYR A 198 2.20 -9.20 -3.50
CA TYR A 198 3.48 -8.75 -2.92
C TYR A 198 4.57 -9.81 -2.97
N LEU A 199 4.26 -11.08 -2.74
CA LEU A 199 5.20 -12.18 -2.92
C LEU A 199 5.67 -12.28 -4.39
N SER A 200 4.76 -12.10 -5.35
CA SER A 200 5.12 -12.10 -6.77
C SER A 200 6.15 -11.00 -7.07
N TRP A 201 5.96 -9.80 -6.52
CA TRP A 201 6.93 -8.69 -6.65
C TRP A 201 8.28 -8.94 -5.99
N VAL A 202 8.34 -9.67 -4.87
CA VAL A 202 9.62 -10.10 -4.25
C VAL A 202 10.45 -10.92 -5.24
N PHE A 203 9.81 -11.79 -6.02
CA PHE A 203 10.47 -12.72 -6.94
C PHE A 203 10.60 -12.23 -8.39
N VAL A 204 10.28 -10.96 -8.68
CA VAL A 204 10.35 -10.41 -10.04
C VAL A 204 11.74 -10.53 -10.68
N PHE A 205 12.80 -10.56 -9.86
CA PHE A 205 14.17 -10.77 -10.36
C PHE A 205 14.37 -12.13 -11.05
N LEU A 206 13.52 -13.13 -10.78
CA LEU A 206 13.55 -14.44 -11.43
C LEU A 206 12.86 -14.40 -12.80
N TYR A 207 11.66 -13.80 -12.86
CA TYR A 207 10.85 -13.70 -14.07
C TYR A 207 10.08 -12.38 -14.09
N GLY A 208 10.31 -11.55 -15.12
CA GLY A 208 9.64 -10.26 -15.26
C GLY A 208 8.10 -10.36 -15.30
N SER A 209 7.54 -11.45 -15.82
CA SER A 209 6.09 -11.69 -15.86
C SER A 209 5.43 -11.73 -14.48
N LEU A 210 6.19 -12.01 -13.42
CA LEU A 210 5.70 -11.96 -12.04
C LEU A 210 5.25 -10.55 -11.63
N TYR A 211 5.76 -9.51 -12.30
CA TYR A 211 5.34 -8.14 -12.05
C TYR A 211 3.85 -7.95 -12.41
N ALA A 212 3.46 -8.38 -13.62
CA ALA A 212 2.09 -8.27 -14.10
C ALA A 212 1.13 -9.17 -13.30
N ILE A 213 1.59 -10.36 -12.89
CA ILE A 213 0.85 -11.24 -11.99
C ILE A 213 0.61 -10.56 -10.64
N GLY A 214 1.62 -9.85 -10.12
CA GLY A 214 1.53 -9.06 -8.90
C GLY A 214 0.44 -7.98 -8.99
N GLU A 215 0.45 -7.20 -10.07
CA GLU A 215 -0.56 -6.16 -10.34
C GLU A 215 -1.97 -6.73 -10.45
N LEU A 216 -2.13 -7.86 -11.14
CA LEU A 216 -3.42 -8.54 -11.29
C LEU A 216 -3.97 -9.03 -9.94
N PHE A 217 -3.11 -9.64 -9.12
CA PHE A 217 -3.51 -10.07 -7.78
C PHE A 217 -3.86 -8.90 -6.86
N MET A 218 -3.12 -7.79 -6.95
CA MET A 218 -3.45 -6.57 -6.21
C MET A 218 -4.86 -6.08 -6.60
N LEU A 219 -5.13 -5.95 -7.89
CA LEU A 219 -6.43 -5.50 -8.40
C LEU A 219 -7.59 -6.39 -7.91
N ILE A 220 -7.44 -7.71 -8.03
CA ILE A 220 -8.45 -8.68 -7.55
C ILE A 220 -8.66 -8.53 -6.04
N GLY A 221 -7.59 -8.39 -5.27
CA GLY A 221 -7.65 -8.17 -3.82
C GLY A 221 -8.46 -6.92 -3.47
N PHE A 222 -8.19 -5.78 -4.12
CA PHE A 222 -8.92 -4.53 -3.87
C PHE A 222 -10.39 -4.60 -4.32
N LEU A 223 -10.69 -5.23 -5.46
CA LEU A 223 -12.06 -5.46 -5.91
C LEU A 223 -12.87 -6.30 -4.90
N LEU A 224 -12.27 -7.35 -4.35
CA LEU A 224 -12.89 -8.20 -3.34
C LEU A 224 -13.10 -7.45 -2.01
N LEU A 225 -12.14 -6.60 -1.60
CA LEU A 225 -12.30 -5.72 -0.45
C LEU A 225 -13.49 -4.77 -0.63
N LEU A 226 -13.56 -4.07 -1.77
CA LEU A 226 -14.65 -3.15 -2.08
C LEU A 226 -16.01 -3.86 -2.11
N TYR A 227 -16.09 -5.01 -2.79
CA TYR A 227 -17.30 -5.82 -2.86
C TYR A 227 -17.77 -6.26 -1.47
N THR A 228 -16.84 -6.69 -0.61
CA THR A 228 -17.15 -7.11 0.75
C THR A 228 -17.63 -5.93 1.59
N TYR A 229 -16.98 -4.77 1.45
CA TYR A 229 -17.35 -3.55 2.15
C TYR A 229 -18.77 -3.09 1.79
N ARG A 230 -19.09 -3.05 0.49
CA ARG A 230 -20.44 -2.71 -0.01
C ARG A 230 -21.52 -3.64 0.55
N LYS A 231 -21.23 -4.93 0.71
CA LYS A 231 -22.20 -5.90 1.25
C LYS A 231 -22.41 -5.76 2.75
N ILE A 232 -21.40 -5.33 3.50
CA ILE A 232 -21.53 -5.09 4.95
C ILE A 232 -22.44 -3.88 5.22
N VAL A 233 -22.34 -2.82 4.42
CA VAL A 233 -23.12 -1.58 4.59
C VAL A 233 -24.59 -1.72 4.21
N LYS A 234 -24.93 -2.62 3.28
CA LYS A 234 -26.33 -2.85 2.87
C LYS A 234 -27.16 -3.66 3.88
N LYS A 235 -26.56 -4.16 4.96
CA LYS A 235 -27.23 -4.89 6.03
C LYS A 235 -27.36 -4.00 7.25
#